data_AF-W7I3U1-F1
#
_entry.id   AF-W7I3U1-F1
#
_cell.length_a   1.000
_cell.length_b   1.000
_cell.length_c   1.000
_cell.angle_alpha   90.00
_cell.angle_beta   90.00
_cell.angle_gamma   90.00
#
_symmetry.space_group_name_H-M   'P 1'
#
loop_
_entity.id
_entity.type
_entity.pdbx_description
1 polymer ?
#
loop_
_entity_poly.entity_id
_entity_poly.type
_entity_poly.pdbx_seq_one_letter_code
_entity_poly.pdbx_strand_id
1 'polypeptide(L)'
;MSELSYPKSKVNRVNRLGERGKYECKAVHEIIMASPVVHVSFHPGSLEDYPVILPMIGKLGSFENPSADLSEPLDLYLHGYVSSRIMNIARGSSDEQPMKVCVCATKVDGLVLTLTPNSHSMNYRSSVIFGTVELVTNLDEKLYAMKLITNGVIPGRYDDTRVPPDSAEMQSTQILRVTIDHASAKVRTGQPSDYEKDMKRDDLREKCWTGVVPVYQAFGEPQEASYNRVKEVPEYISNYVKEAGDAEREYAVAAIQMAPSDKS
;
A
#
# COMPACT_ATOMS: atom_id res chain seq x y z
N MET A 1 -9.14 20.67 -13.92
CA MET A 1 -8.87 21.04 -12.52
C MET A 1 -7.58 20.32 -12.12
N SER A 2 -6.67 20.98 -11.41
CA SER A 2 -5.45 20.30 -10.92
C SER A 2 -5.83 19.24 -9.90
N GLU A 3 -5.25 18.04 -9.99
CA GLU A 3 -5.46 16.99 -8.99
C GLU A 3 -4.97 17.45 -7.62
N LEU A 4 -5.76 17.14 -6.57
CA LEU A 4 -5.39 17.45 -5.20
C LEU A 4 -4.09 16.72 -4.85
N SER A 5 -3.15 17.42 -4.21
CA SER A 5 -1.81 16.93 -3.97
C SER A 5 -1.32 17.29 -2.57
N TYR A 6 -0.52 16.39 -1.98
CA TYR A 6 0.22 16.67 -0.76
C TYR A 6 1.30 17.73 -1.02
N PRO A 7 1.40 18.76 -0.16
CA PRO A 7 2.48 19.74 -0.27
C PRO A 7 3.85 19.07 -0.18
N LYS A 8 4.77 19.49 -1.07
CA LYS A 8 6.17 19.05 -1.01
C LYS A 8 6.85 19.75 0.17
N SER A 9 7.44 18.97 1.06
CA SER A 9 8.18 19.43 2.23
C SER A 9 9.54 18.72 2.32
N LYS A 10 10.36 19.09 3.30
CA LYS A 10 11.62 18.35 3.57
C LYS A 10 11.39 16.90 3.99
N VAL A 11 10.18 16.56 4.46
CA VAL A 11 9.82 15.24 4.99
C VAL A 11 9.53 14.23 3.87
N ASN A 12 8.74 14.64 2.87
CA ASN A 12 8.27 13.75 1.79
C ASN A 12 8.97 13.97 0.43
N ARG A 13 9.88 14.94 0.31
CA ARG A 13 10.52 15.23 -0.98
C ARG A 13 11.41 14.07 -1.43
N VAL A 14 11.06 13.49 -2.58
CA VAL A 14 11.90 12.52 -3.31
C VAL A 14 13.10 13.27 -3.92
N ASN A 15 14.31 12.98 -3.43
CA ASN A 15 15.52 13.66 -3.87
C ASN A 15 16.21 12.97 -5.06
N ARG A 16 16.57 11.69 -4.95
CA ARG A 16 17.21 10.93 -6.03
C ARG A 16 16.15 10.45 -7.02
N LEU A 17 16.32 10.78 -8.30
CA LEU A 17 15.35 10.47 -9.36
C LEU A 17 13.98 11.06 -9.00
N GLY A 18 13.98 12.38 -8.79
CA GLY A 18 12.86 13.14 -8.23
C GLY A 18 11.70 13.31 -9.20
N GLU A 19 11.96 13.19 -10.50
CA GLU A 19 10.98 13.11 -11.59
C GLU A 19 10.05 11.90 -11.47
N ARG A 20 10.48 10.86 -10.74
CA ARG A 20 9.64 9.70 -10.37
C ARG A 20 8.69 9.98 -9.21
N GLY A 21 8.89 11.11 -8.52
CA GLY A 21 8.11 11.50 -7.35
C GLY A 21 6.72 12.00 -7.75
N LYS A 22 5.70 11.39 -7.16
CA LYS A 22 4.28 11.76 -7.29
C LYS A 22 3.76 12.20 -5.93
N TYR A 23 2.86 13.17 -5.93
CA TYR A 23 2.34 13.80 -4.70
C TYR A 23 0.82 13.98 -4.74
N GLU A 24 0.20 13.68 -5.87
CA GLU A 24 -1.24 13.64 -6.07
C GLU A 24 -1.85 12.62 -5.09
N CYS A 25 -2.92 13.01 -4.39
CA CYS A 25 -3.60 12.15 -3.40
C CYS A 25 -3.95 10.80 -4.02
N LYS A 26 -4.53 10.82 -5.22
CA LYS A 26 -4.87 9.63 -5.99
C LYS A 26 -3.68 8.69 -6.19
N ALA A 27 -2.53 9.19 -6.65
CA ALA A 27 -1.35 8.37 -6.88
C ALA A 27 -0.79 7.75 -5.58
N VAL A 28 -0.86 8.47 -4.46
CA VAL A 28 -0.44 7.98 -3.14
C VAL A 28 -1.41 6.90 -2.64
N HIS A 29 -2.72 7.17 -2.73
CA HIS A 29 -3.78 6.35 -2.16
C HIS A 29 -4.00 5.06 -2.95
N GLU A 30 -3.94 5.10 -4.29
CA GLU A 30 -4.07 3.92 -5.14
C GLU A 30 -3.03 2.85 -4.80
N ILE A 31 -1.78 3.25 -4.53
CA ILE A 31 -0.72 2.29 -4.18
C ILE A 31 -0.98 1.65 -2.82
N ILE A 32 -1.42 2.43 -1.82
CA ILE A 32 -1.78 1.91 -0.50
C ILE A 32 -2.95 0.92 -0.63
N MET A 33 -3.99 1.28 -1.39
CA MET A 33 -5.18 0.46 -1.54
C MET A 33 -4.94 -0.82 -2.36
N ALA A 34 -4.03 -0.78 -3.33
CA ALA A 34 -3.61 -1.93 -4.13
C ALA A 34 -2.62 -2.86 -3.39
N SER A 35 -2.17 -2.48 -2.19
CA SER A 35 -1.31 -3.30 -1.35
C SER A 35 -2.13 -4.04 -0.27
N PRO A 36 -2.00 -5.38 -0.14
CA PRO A 36 -2.68 -6.14 0.89
C PRO A 36 -2.11 -5.87 2.30
N VAL A 37 -0.84 -5.45 2.36
CA VAL A 37 -0.10 -5.19 3.59
C VAL A 37 0.58 -3.82 3.48
N VAL A 38 0.48 -3.04 4.54
CA VAL A 38 1.28 -1.84 4.76
C VAL A 38 2.31 -2.10 5.86
N HIS A 39 3.47 -1.45 5.77
CA HIS A 39 4.53 -1.55 6.76
C HIS A 39 4.54 -0.30 7.62
N VAL A 40 4.11 -0.44 8.87
CA VAL A 40 3.94 0.67 9.81
C VAL A 40 5.19 0.79 10.67
N SER A 41 5.98 1.81 10.41
CA SER A 41 7.19 2.14 11.19
C SER A 41 6.88 3.18 12.25
N PHE A 42 7.35 2.97 13.47
CA PHE A 42 7.23 3.93 14.58
C PHE A 42 8.38 3.77 15.57
N HIS A 43 8.58 4.81 16.37
CA HIS A 43 9.51 4.76 17.48
C HIS A 43 8.76 4.22 18.72
N PRO A 44 9.20 3.11 19.34
CA PRO A 44 8.46 2.47 20.42
C PRO A 44 8.61 3.17 21.79
N GLY A 45 9.40 4.24 21.89
CA GLY A 45 9.80 4.87 23.15
C GLY A 45 10.88 4.09 23.91
N SER A 46 10.85 2.75 23.89
CA SER A 46 12.02 1.92 24.11
C SER A 46 11.81 0.49 23.62
N LEU A 47 12.80 -0.02 22.89
CA LEU A 47 13.26 -1.42 22.94
C LEU A 47 14.78 -1.44 22.64
N GLU A 48 15.56 -0.65 23.39
CA GLU A 48 16.92 -0.15 23.02
C GLU A 48 16.93 0.88 21.87
N ASP A 49 15.90 1.72 21.77
CA ASP A 49 15.75 2.80 20.76
C ASP A 49 15.76 2.40 19.28
N TYR A 50 15.68 1.11 18.96
CA TYR A 50 15.49 0.68 17.58
C TYR A 50 14.13 1.15 17.02
N PRO A 51 14.10 1.61 15.75
CA PRO A 51 12.84 1.78 15.05
C PRO A 51 12.17 0.41 14.86
N VAL A 52 10.86 0.36 15.08
CA VAL A 52 10.06 -0.86 14.89
C VAL A 52 9.25 -0.73 13.61
N ILE A 53 9.12 -1.83 12.87
CA ILE A 53 8.25 -1.94 11.71
C ILE A 53 7.29 -3.11 11.90
N LEU A 54 6.00 -2.87 11.68
CA LEU A 54 4.95 -3.89 11.76
C LEU A 54 4.23 -4.04 10.41
N PRO A 55 4.17 -5.25 9.83
CA PRO A 55 3.27 -5.50 8.71
C PRO A 55 1.82 -5.55 9.24
N MET A 56 0.94 -4.75 8.67
CA MET A 56 -0.45 -4.63 9.09
C MET A 56 -1.38 -4.56 7.87
N ILE A 57 -2.64 -4.99 8.04
CA ILE A 57 -3.70 -4.64 7.10
C ILE A 57 -4.08 -3.18 7.40
N GLY A 58 -3.99 -2.33 6.39
CA GLY A 58 -4.38 -0.94 6.47
C GLY A 58 -5.27 -0.55 5.30
N LYS A 59 -6.29 0.27 5.56
CA LYS A 59 -7.22 0.74 4.53
C LYS A 59 -7.51 2.23 4.68
N LEU A 60 -7.57 2.92 3.55
CA LEU A 60 -7.87 4.35 3.49
C LEU A 60 -9.38 4.57 3.44
N GLY A 61 -9.84 5.59 4.13
CA GLY A 61 -11.23 6.03 4.09
C GLY A 61 -11.43 7.34 4.86
N SER A 62 -12.64 7.91 4.77
CA SER A 62 -13.03 9.06 5.58
C SER A 62 -14.32 8.76 6.29
N PHE A 63 -14.29 8.74 7.63
CA PHE A 63 -15.50 8.53 8.42
C PHE A 63 -16.47 9.72 8.30
N GLU A 64 -15.93 10.95 8.21
CA GLU A 64 -16.72 12.17 8.06
C GLU A 64 -17.34 12.32 6.66
N ASN A 65 -16.67 11.78 5.62
CA ASN A 65 -17.17 11.71 4.25
C ASN A 65 -16.99 10.29 3.69
N PRO A 66 -17.89 9.33 4.00
CA PRO A 66 -17.76 7.94 3.53
C PRO A 66 -17.81 7.77 2.00
N SER A 67 -18.26 8.79 1.27
CA SER A 67 -18.26 8.81 -0.19
C SER A 67 -16.96 9.36 -0.82
N ALA A 68 -16.00 9.79 0.00
CA ALA A 68 -14.73 10.36 -0.49
C ALA A 68 -13.98 9.36 -1.38
N ASP A 69 -13.55 9.81 -2.56
CA ASP A 69 -12.74 8.99 -3.45
C ASP A 69 -11.23 9.11 -3.16
N LEU A 70 -10.40 8.31 -3.84
CA LEU A 70 -8.95 8.28 -3.59
C LEU A 70 -8.23 9.59 -3.93
N SER A 71 -8.89 10.53 -4.61
CA SER A 71 -8.36 11.86 -4.93
C SER A 71 -8.61 12.88 -3.81
N GLU A 72 -9.35 12.51 -2.78
CA GLU A 72 -9.67 13.35 -1.62
C GLU A 72 -8.76 13.04 -0.41
N PRO A 73 -8.74 13.90 0.62
CA PRO A 73 -8.07 13.59 1.89
C PRO A 73 -8.72 12.39 2.58
N LEU A 74 -7.93 11.39 2.92
CA LEU A 74 -8.36 10.17 3.61
C LEU A 74 -7.47 9.90 4.82
N ASP A 75 -8.02 9.20 5.80
CA ASP A 75 -7.28 8.65 6.93
C ASP A 75 -6.93 7.20 6.66
N LEU A 76 -5.77 6.74 7.17
CA LEU A 76 -5.42 5.33 7.17
C LEU A 76 -5.91 4.68 8.46
N TYR A 77 -6.80 3.68 8.33
CA TYR A 77 -7.27 2.85 9.43
C TYR A 77 -6.47 1.56 9.53
N LEU A 78 -6.03 1.25 10.75
CA LEU A 78 -5.31 0.03 11.12
C LEU A 78 -6.06 -0.68 12.25
N HIS A 79 -6.06 -2.01 12.28
CA HIS A 79 -6.58 -2.77 13.41
C HIS A 79 -5.50 -3.65 14.05
N GLY A 80 -5.71 -3.99 15.31
CA GLY A 80 -4.85 -4.92 16.01
C GLY A 80 -5.38 -5.28 17.39
N TYR A 81 -4.70 -6.23 18.03
CA TYR A 81 -5.04 -6.65 19.38
C TYR A 81 -4.83 -5.51 20.38
N VAL A 82 -5.80 -5.32 21.29
CA VAL A 82 -5.86 -4.22 22.26
C VAL A 82 -4.59 -4.05 23.11
N SER A 83 -3.91 -5.14 23.44
CA SER A 83 -2.69 -5.12 24.25
C SER A 83 -1.40 -5.10 23.42
N SER A 84 -1.49 -4.97 22.09
CA SER A 84 -0.29 -4.85 21.25
C SER A 84 0.46 -3.56 21.56
N ARG A 85 1.79 -3.58 21.35
CA ARG A 85 2.67 -2.45 21.69
C ARG A 85 2.25 -1.15 21.03
N ILE A 86 1.93 -1.18 19.74
CA ILE A 86 1.49 -0.02 18.98
C ILE A 86 0.21 0.60 19.59
N MET A 87 -0.74 -0.24 20.04
CA MET A 87 -1.98 0.21 20.68
C MET A 87 -1.73 0.82 22.07
N ASN A 88 -0.78 0.27 22.83
CA ASN A 88 -0.43 0.83 24.14
C ASN A 88 0.28 2.18 24.01
N ILE A 89 1.15 2.35 23.02
CA ILE A 89 1.81 3.64 22.75
C ILE A 89 0.79 4.68 22.30
N ALA A 90 -0.10 4.32 21.36
CA ALA A 90 -1.18 5.19 20.91
C ALA A 90 -2.15 5.58 22.04
N ARG A 91 -2.26 4.78 23.10
CA ARG A 91 -3.07 5.12 24.29
C ARG A 91 -2.42 6.18 25.17
N GLY A 92 -1.09 6.24 25.16
CA GLY A 92 -0.30 7.22 25.89
C GLY A 92 -0.04 8.51 25.11
N SER A 93 -0.40 8.59 23.83
CA SER A 93 -0.22 9.80 23.02
C SER A 93 -1.25 10.88 23.35
N SER A 94 -0.84 12.13 23.18
CA SER A 94 -1.67 13.32 23.35
C SER A 94 -1.34 14.34 22.27
N ASP A 95 -2.11 15.44 22.20
CA ASP A 95 -1.83 16.53 21.25
C ASP A 95 -0.45 17.18 21.49
N GLU A 96 0.03 17.17 22.74
CA GLU A 96 1.36 17.69 23.10
C GLU A 96 2.49 16.71 22.72
N GLN A 97 2.21 15.41 22.74
CA GLN A 97 3.15 14.34 22.37
C GLN A 97 2.46 13.31 21.47
N PRO A 98 2.20 13.67 20.20
CA PRO A 98 1.50 12.80 19.28
C PRO A 98 2.36 11.60 18.89
N MET A 99 1.74 10.43 18.81
CA MET A 99 2.40 9.27 18.22
C MET A 99 2.49 9.47 16.71
N LYS A 100 3.70 9.49 16.17
CA LYS A 100 3.95 9.60 14.74
C LYS A 100 4.33 8.26 14.13
N VAL A 101 3.83 8.01 12.92
CA VAL A 101 4.14 6.81 12.13
C VAL A 101 4.66 7.20 10.75
N CYS A 102 5.46 6.31 10.18
CA CYS A 102 5.81 6.28 8.76
C CYS A 102 5.30 4.97 8.19
N VAL A 103 4.39 5.03 7.22
CA VAL A 103 3.77 3.84 6.63
C VAL A 103 4.18 3.71 5.18
N CYS A 104 4.63 2.51 4.80
CA CYS A 104 5.10 2.21 3.45
C CYS A 104 4.30 1.06 2.82
N ALA A 105 3.91 1.25 1.56
CA ALA A 105 3.42 0.21 0.67
C ALA A 105 4.29 0.17 -0.59
N THR A 106 4.62 -1.02 -1.08
CA THR A 106 5.44 -1.19 -2.30
C THR A 106 4.94 -2.37 -3.11
N LYS A 107 4.90 -2.18 -4.43
CA LYS A 107 4.62 -3.22 -5.43
C LYS A 107 5.76 -3.24 -6.43
N VAL A 108 6.27 -4.43 -6.71
CA VAL A 108 7.25 -4.66 -7.79
C VAL A 108 6.45 -5.09 -9.02
N ASP A 109 6.58 -4.32 -10.09
CA ASP A 109 5.82 -4.50 -11.32
C ASP A 109 6.68 -5.12 -12.45
N GLY A 110 8.02 -5.19 -12.28
CA GLY A 110 8.88 -5.90 -13.23
C GLY A 110 10.37 -5.90 -12.86
N LEU A 111 11.12 -6.91 -13.30
CA LEU A 111 12.57 -7.01 -13.17
C LEU A 111 13.22 -6.46 -14.44
N VAL A 112 13.98 -5.37 -14.32
CA VAL A 112 14.61 -4.71 -15.48
C VAL A 112 16.05 -5.19 -15.64
N LEU A 113 16.29 -5.91 -16.73
CA LEU A 113 17.54 -6.56 -17.07
C LEU A 113 18.26 -5.79 -18.18
N THR A 114 19.45 -5.30 -17.87
CA THR A 114 20.28 -4.38 -18.67
C THR A 114 21.60 -5.05 -19.08
N LEU A 115 22.40 -4.42 -19.93
CA LEU A 115 23.68 -4.94 -20.40
C LEU A 115 24.80 -4.93 -19.34
N THR A 116 24.64 -4.15 -18.26
CA THR A 116 25.66 -3.99 -17.22
C THR A 116 25.12 -4.20 -15.79
N PRO A 117 25.94 -4.75 -14.86
CA PRO A 117 25.50 -5.04 -13.50
C PRO A 117 24.91 -3.83 -12.75
N ASN A 118 25.46 -2.64 -12.98
CA ASN A 118 25.07 -1.42 -12.26
C ASN A 118 23.76 -0.78 -12.75
N SER A 119 23.22 -1.24 -13.87
CA SER A 119 22.04 -0.64 -14.50
C SER A 119 20.77 -1.49 -14.31
N HIS A 120 20.90 -2.70 -13.76
CA HIS A 120 19.76 -3.54 -13.39
C HIS A 120 18.85 -2.82 -12.39
N SER A 121 17.54 -2.98 -12.55
CA SER A 121 16.56 -2.28 -11.71
C SER A 121 15.24 -3.04 -11.63
N MET A 122 14.21 -2.37 -11.11
CA MET A 122 12.84 -2.88 -11.05
C MET A 122 11.86 -1.81 -11.51
N ASN A 123 10.83 -2.18 -12.25
CA ASN A 123 9.63 -1.36 -12.31
C ASN A 123 8.88 -1.53 -10.99
N TYR A 124 8.41 -0.43 -10.39
CA TYR A 124 7.76 -0.45 -9.09
C TYR A 124 6.85 0.75 -8.89
N ARG A 125 5.95 0.60 -7.93
CA ARG A 125 5.19 1.69 -7.30
C ARG A 125 5.36 1.59 -5.79
N SER A 126 5.74 2.68 -5.16
CA SER A 126 5.78 2.76 -3.69
C SER A 126 5.09 4.02 -3.21
N SER A 127 4.41 3.92 -2.08
CA SER A 127 3.80 5.05 -1.38
C SER A 127 4.31 5.08 0.05
N VAL A 128 4.75 6.25 0.49
CA VAL A 128 5.19 6.51 1.85
C VAL A 128 4.35 7.66 2.40
N ILE A 129 3.63 7.39 3.48
CA ILE A 129 2.84 8.38 4.22
C ILE A 129 3.44 8.57 5.61
N PHE A 130 3.44 9.81 6.09
CA PHE A 130 3.81 10.20 7.43
C PHE A 130 2.57 10.78 8.07
N GLY A 131 2.26 10.33 9.27
CA GLY A 131 1.02 10.72 9.91
C GLY A 131 1.06 10.63 11.43
N THR A 132 0.01 11.18 12.00
CA THR A 132 -0.24 11.21 13.43
C THR A 132 -1.34 10.21 13.78
N VAL A 133 -1.10 9.42 14.82
CA VAL A 133 -1.95 8.29 15.23
C VAL A 133 -2.91 8.70 16.33
N GLU A 134 -4.15 8.28 16.21
CA GLU A 134 -5.17 8.37 17.25
C GLU A 134 -5.89 7.04 17.44
N LEU A 135 -6.32 6.77 18.69
CA LEU A 135 -7.23 5.65 18.96
C LEU A 135 -8.66 6.04 18.59
N VAL A 136 -9.31 5.21 17.79
CA VAL A 136 -10.73 5.37 17.51
C VAL A 136 -11.54 4.94 18.74
N THR A 137 -12.21 5.89 19.36
CA THR A 137 -13.04 5.68 20.57
C THR A 137 -14.53 5.76 20.29
N ASN A 138 -14.94 6.46 19.23
CA ASN A 138 -16.31 6.49 18.76
C ASN A 138 -16.72 5.11 18.21
N LEU A 139 -17.87 4.61 18.65
CA LEU A 139 -18.34 3.27 18.27
C LEU A 139 -18.69 3.18 16.78
N ASP A 140 -19.33 4.19 16.22
CA ASP A 140 -19.75 4.21 14.81
C ASP A 140 -18.54 4.26 13.89
N GLU A 141 -17.53 5.07 14.23
CA GLU A 141 -16.26 5.10 13.51
C GLU A 141 -15.51 3.77 13.63
N LYS A 142 -15.53 3.14 14.81
CA LYS A 142 -14.90 1.83 15.01
C LYS A 142 -15.56 0.77 14.12
N LEU A 143 -16.89 0.76 14.02
CA LEU A 143 -17.63 -0.15 13.15
C LEU A 143 -17.38 0.15 11.66
N TYR A 144 -17.33 1.43 11.27
CA TYR A 144 -16.95 1.87 9.93
C TYR A 144 -15.56 1.36 9.54
N ALA A 145 -14.56 1.57 10.40
CA ALA A 145 -13.19 1.13 10.16
C ALA A 145 -13.07 -0.40 10.10
N MET A 146 -13.79 -1.13 10.97
CA MET A 146 -13.86 -2.60 10.90
C MET A 146 -14.42 -3.07 9.56
N LYS A 147 -15.53 -2.48 9.10
CA LYS A 147 -16.12 -2.79 7.79
C LYS A 147 -15.13 -2.52 6.65
N LEU A 148 -14.47 -1.36 6.69
CA LEU A 148 -13.46 -0.96 5.71
C LEU A 148 -12.29 -1.96 5.65
N ILE A 149 -11.75 -2.36 6.81
CA ILE A 149 -10.63 -3.30 6.92
C ILE A 149 -11.02 -4.70 6.47
N THR A 150 -12.19 -5.22 6.88
CA THR A 150 -12.67 -6.53 6.46
C THR A 150 -12.90 -6.58 4.95
N ASN A 151 -13.53 -5.56 4.38
CA ASN A 151 -13.69 -5.43 2.92
C ASN A 151 -12.36 -5.17 2.20
N GLY A 152 -11.34 -4.73 2.94
CA GLY A 152 -9.97 -4.61 2.47
C GLY A 152 -9.26 -5.94 2.26
N VAL A 153 -9.72 -7.03 2.91
CA VAL A 153 -9.24 -8.41 2.67
C VAL A 153 -9.84 -8.90 1.35
N ILE A 154 -11.16 -8.80 1.23
CA ILE A 154 -11.88 -9.04 -0.01
C ILE A 154 -13.16 -8.18 -0.02
N PRO A 155 -13.43 -7.41 -1.09
CA PRO A 155 -14.58 -6.52 -1.14
C PRO A 155 -15.90 -7.26 -0.89
N GLY A 156 -16.82 -6.65 -0.13
CA GLY A 156 -18.11 -7.25 0.22
C GLY A 156 -18.06 -8.26 1.38
N ARG A 157 -16.88 -8.65 1.87
CA ARG A 157 -16.77 -9.70 2.90
C ARG A 157 -17.46 -9.39 4.20
N TYR A 158 -17.49 -8.13 4.62
CA TYR A 158 -18.06 -7.76 5.91
C TYR A 158 -19.53 -8.18 6.00
N ASP A 159 -20.33 -7.83 5.00
CA ASP A 159 -21.77 -8.11 4.99
C ASP A 159 -22.09 -9.60 4.73
N ASP A 160 -21.13 -10.38 4.22
CA ASP A 160 -21.21 -11.84 4.02
C ASP A 160 -20.67 -12.64 5.23
N THR A 161 -20.60 -12.01 6.40
CA THR A 161 -20.24 -12.66 7.68
C THR A 161 -21.25 -12.34 8.78
N ARG A 162 -21.09 -12.92 9.98
CA ARG A 162 -21.93 -12.56 11.13
C ARG A 162 -21.62 -11.12 11.53
N VAL A 163 -22.61 -10.24 11.42
CA VAL A 163 -22.51 -8.83 11.80
C VAL A 163 -23.65 -8.41 12.75
N PRO A 164 -23.42 -7.39 13.61
CA PRO A 164 -22.14 -6.77 13.92
C PRO A 164 -21.22 -7.71 14.73
N PRO A 165 -19.92 -7.37 14.88
CA PRO A 165 -19.04 -8.04 15.83
C PRO A 165 -19.65 -8.04 17.24
N ASP A 166 -19.43 -9.12 17.99
CA ASP A 166 -19.95 -9.23 19.36
C ASP A 166 -19.10 -8.40 20.36
N SER A 167 -19.57 -8.34 21.61
CA SER A 167 -18.90 -7.54 22.65
C SER A 167 -17.47 -8.00 22.95
N ALA A 168 -17.18 -9.30 22.88
CA ALA A 168 -15.86 -9.83 23.18
C ALA A 168 -14.85 -9.51 22.05
N GLU A 169 -15.31 -9.63 20.81
CA GLU A 169 -14.54 -9.20 19.62
C GLU A 169 -14.24 -7.69 19.66
N MET A 170 -15.23 -6.88 20.04
CA MET A 170 -15.08 -5.42 20.14
C MET A 170 -14.18 -4.98 21.30
N GLN A 171 -14.12 -5.75 22.39
CA GLN A 171 -13.22 -5.48 23.53
C GLN A 171 -11.76 -5.84 23.23
N SER A 172 -11.53 -6.91 22.46
CA SER A 172 -10.18 -7.39 22.13
C SER A 172 -9.54 -6.68 20.94
N THR A 173 -10.35 -6.02 20.09
CA THR A 173 -9.89 -5.30 18.90
C THR A 173 -9.79 -3.81 19.15
N GLN A 174 -8.66 -3.19 18.79
CA GLN A 174 -8.52 -1.74 18.72
C GLN A 174 -8.26 -1.28 17.30
N ILE A 175 -8.75 -0.07 17.01
CA ILE A 175 -8.57 0.61 15.74
C ILE A 175 -7.72 1.86 15.97
N LEU A 176 -6.72 2.05 15.11
CA LEU A 176 -5.96 3.27 14.99
C LEU A 176 -6.40 4.00 13.73
N ARG A 177 -6.59 5.31 13.85
CA ARG A 177 -6.70 6.24 12.75
C ARG A 177 -5.36 6.94 12.59
N VAL A 178 -4.87 7.04 11.36
CA VAL A 178 -3.66 7.78 11.03
C VAL A 178 -4.04 8.92 10.09
N THR A 179 -4.03 10.14 10.63
CA THR A 179 -4.18 11.37 9.85
C THR A 179 -2.92 11.59 9.03
N ILE A 180 -3.07 11.75 7.71
CA ILE A 180 -1.92 11.86 6.79
C ILE A 180 -1.41 13.30 6.74
N ASP A 181 -0.28 13.56 7.39
CA ASP A 181 0.37 14.88 7.43
C ASP A 181 1.18 15.16 6.16
N HIS A 182 1.90 14.15 5.68
CA HIS A 182 2.72 14.22 4.48
C HIS A 182 2.70 12.91 3.73
N ALA A 183 2.73 12.94 2.40
CA ALA A 183 2.88 11.74 1.61
C ALA A 183 3.64 11.97 0.32
N SER A 184 4.23 10.90 -0.19
CA SER A 184 4.83 10.85 -1.52
C SER A 184 4.73 9.45 -2.09
N ALA A 185 4.50 9.36 -3.38
CA ALA A 185 4.69 8.15 -4.15
C ALA A 185 5.96 8.24 -5.00
N LYS A 186 6.53 7.09 -5.31
CA LYS A 186 7.64 6.96 -6.26
C LYS A 186 7.35 5.82 -7.19
N VAL A 187 7.35 6.12 -8.49
CA VAL A 187 6.96 5.16 -9.53
C VAL A 187 8.07 5.06 -10.57
N ARG A 188 8.48 3.83 -10.89
CA ARG A 188 9.36 3.54 -12.03
C ARG A 188 8.65 2.60 -12.99
N THR A 189 8.61 3.00 -14.25
CA THR A 189 8.08 2.25 -15.38
C THR A 189 9.09 2.27 -16.54
N GLY A 190 8.80 1.51 -17.60
CA GLY A 190 9.55 1.51 -18.85
C GLY A 190 10.54 0.36 -19.01
N GLN A 191 11.25 0.41 -20.14
CA GLN A 191 12.26 -0.55 -20.59
C GLN A 191 13.62 -0.36 -19.87
N PRO A 192 14.58 -1.28 -20.06
CA PRO A 192 16.00 -1.04 -19.83
C PRO A 192 16.48 0.29 -20.43
N SER A 193 17.40 0.96 -19.73
CA SER A 193 18.10 2.14 -20.22
C SER A 193 19.60 1.93 -20.04
N ASP A 194 20.25 1.41 -21.07
CA ASP A 194 21.68 1.14 -21.09
C ASP A 194 22.50 2.34 -21.58
N TYR A 195 23.76 2.43 -21.15
CA TYR A 195 24.66 3.50 -21.58
C TYR A 195 24.98 3.37 -23.07
N GLU A 196 25.13 4.50 -23.75
CA GLU A 196 25.43 4.55 -25.19
C GLU A 196 26.71 3.76 -25.55
N LYS A 197 27.73 3.79 -24.68
CA LYS A 197 28.98 3.04 -24.88
C LYS A 197 28.77 1.51 -24.93
N ASP A 198 27.78 1.01 -24.20
CA ASP A 198 27.46 -0.42 -24.10
C ASP A 198 26.48 -0.81 -25.22
N MET A 199 25.58 0.11 -25.61
CA MET A 199 24.70 -0.06 -26.77
C MET A 199 25.45 -0.15 -28.11
N LYS A 200 26.66 0.42 -28.20
CA LYS A 200 27.54 0.32 -29.38
C LYS A 200 28.37 -0.97 -29.45
N ARG A 201 28.22 -1.86 -28.46
CA ARG A 201 28.96 -3.13 -28.38
C ARG A 201 28.09 -4.29 -28.83
N ASP A 202 28.19 -4.65 -30.11
CA ASP A 202 27.44 -5.77 -30.68
C ASP A 202 27.81 -7.10 -29.98
N ASP A 203 29.08 -7.29 -29.60
CA ASP A 203 29.54 -8.45 -28.83
C ASP A 203 28.80 -8.63 -27.50
N LEU A 204 28.44 -7.51 -26.86
CA LEU A 204 27.69 -7.51 -25.61
C LEU A 204 26.20 -7.73 -25.85
N ARG A 205 25.62 -7.09 -26.88
CA ARG A 205 24.19 -7.18 -27.21
C ARG A 205 23.78 -8.54 -27.79
N GLU A 206 24.70 -9.24 -28.45
CA GLU A 206 24.48 -10.60 -28.94
C GLU A 206 24.57 -11.64 -27.81
N LYS A 207 25.36 -11.37 -26.77
CA LYS A 207 25.61 -12.30 -25.66
C LYS A 207 24.67 -12.09 -24.46
N CYS A 208 24.24 -10.85 -24.23
CA CYS A 208 23.46 -10.45 -23.05
C CYS A 208 22.01 -10.15 -23.44
N TRP A 209 21.09 -10.99 -22.95
CA TRP A 209 19.66 -10.71 -23.08
C TRP A 209 19.27 -9.49 -22.23
N THR A 210 18.50 -8.56 -22.81
CA THR A 210 17.96 -7.39 -22.13
C THR A 210 16.45 -7.33 -22.28
N GLY A 211 15.78 -6.81 -21.25
CA GLY A 211 14.33 -6.69 -21.26
C GLY A 211 13.76 -6.54 -19.86
N VAL A 212 12.44 -6.69 -19.75
CA VAL A 212 11.74 -6.68 -18.47
C VAL A 212 10.98 -7.98 -18.29
N VAL A 213 11.16 -8.62 -17.13
CA VAL A 213 10.29 -9.71 -16.69
C VAL A 213 9.16 -9.08 -15.87
N PRO A 214 7.89 -9.06 -16.35
CA PRO A 214 6.79 -8.48 -15.57
C PRO A 214 6.60 -9.26 -14.27
N VAL A 215 6.31 -8.53 -13.19
CA VAL A 215 6.02 -9.10 -11.87
C VAL A 215 4.65 -8.56 -11.47
N TYR A 216 3.76 -9.44 -11.04
CA TYR A 216 2.42 -9.06 -10.60
C TYR A 216 1.93 -10.06 -9.55
N GLN A 217 1.01 -9.60 -8.70
CA GLN A 217 0.32 -10.47 -7.75
C GLN A 217 -0.87 -11.13 -8.44
N ALA A 218 -1.00 -12.45 -8.28
CA ALA A 218 -2.19 -13.18 -8.66
C ALA A 218 -2.74 -13.91 -7.43
N PHE A 219 -4.07 -14.04 -7.37
CA PHE A 219 -4.74 -14.86 -6.38
C PHE A 219 -4.94 -16.28 -6.95
N GLY A 220 -4.72 -17.30 -6.14
CA GLY A 220 -4.98 -18.68 -6.52
C GLY A 220 -6.45 -19.06 -6.39
N GLU A 221 -6.79 -20.26 -6.84
CA GLU A 221 -8.13 -20.84 -6.68
C GLU A 221 -8.52 -20.93 -5.18
N PRO A 222 -9.71 -20.44 -4.78
CA PRO A 222 -10.18 -20.55 -3.40
C PRO A 222 -10.18 -21.99 -2.91
N GLN A 223 -9.58 -22.23 -1.74
CA GLN A 223 -9.54 -23.53 -1.10
C GLN A 223 -10.52 -23.55 0.07
N GLU A 224 -11.44 -24.52 0.07
CA GLU A 224 -12.46 -24.61 1.11
C GLU A 224 -11.88 -25.06 2.46
N ALA A 225 -12.37 -24.45 3.54
CA ALA A 225 -12.10 -24.95 4.88
C ALA A 225 -12.82 -26.30 5.11
N SER A 226 -12.24 -27.18 5.92
CA SER A 226 -12.80 -28.52 6.19
C SER A 226 -14.20 -28.52 6.82
N TYR A 227 -14.62 -27.40 7.42
CA TYR A 227 -15.94 -27.20 8.01
C TYR A 227 -16.88 -26.35 7.13
N ASN A 228 -16.44 -25.95 5.93
CA ASN A 228 -17.29 -25.22 5.00
C ASN A 228 -18.51 -26.06 4.61
N ARG A 229 -19.67 -25.41 4.55
CA ARG A 229 -20.94 -26.02 4.12
C ARG A 229 -21.58 -25.29 2.94
N VAL A 230 -20.98 -24.19 2.49
CA VAL A 230 -21.42 -23.46 1.31
C VAL A 230 -20.93 -24.24 0.10
N LYS A 231 -21.85 -24.65 -0.78
CA LYS A 231 -21.54 -25.57 -1.90
C LYS A 231 -20.66 -24.96 -2.98
N GLU A 232 -20.76 -23.65 -3.15
CA GLU A 232 -20.10 -22.90 -4.22
C GLU A 232 -19.41 -21.69 -3.59
N VAL A 233 -18.28 -21.29 -4.16
CA VAL A 233 -17.62 -20.05 -3.79
C VAL A 233 -18.54 -18.89 -4.17
N PRO A 234 -18.90 -17.98 -3.24
CA PRO A 234 -19.69 -16.80 -3.57
C PRO A 234 -19.08 -16.01 -4.73
N GLU A 235 -19.92 -15.58 -5.68
CA GLU A 235 -19.46 -14.94 -6.93
C GLU A 235 -18.55 -13.73 -6.68
N TYR A 236 -18.83 -12.94 -5.64
CA TYR A 236 -18.03 -11.76 -5.30
C TYR A 236 -16.57 -12.13 -4.95
N ILE A 237 -16.33 -13.34 -4.42
CA ILE A 237 -14.99 -13.85 -4.12
C ILE A 237 -14.29 -14.27 -5.41
N SER A 238 -14.93 -15.12 -6.22
CA SER A 238 -14.35 -15.63 -7.46
C SER A 238 -14.09 -14.51 -8.48
N ASN A 239 -15.00 -13.54 -8.57
CA ASN A 239 -14.83 -12.38 -9.45
C ASN A 239 -13.65 -11.52 -9.00
N TYR A 240 -13.53 -11.23 -7.70
CA TYR A 240 -12.41 -10.45 -7.18
C TYR A 240 -11.05 -11.14 -7.42
N VAL A 241 -10.95 -12.45 -7.12
CA VAL A 241 -9.72 -13.24 -7.33
C VAL A 241 -9.24 -13.13 -8.78
N LYS A 242 -10.16 -13.25 -9.73
CA LYS A 242 -9.88 -13.15 -11.16
C LYS A 242 -9.55 -11.73 -11.58
N GLU A 243 -10.46 -10.79 -11.36
CA GLU A 243 -10.37 -9.41 -11.85
C GLU A 243 -9.17 -8.65 -11.25
N ALA A 244 -8.90 -8.82 -9.95
CA ALA A 244 -7.77 -8.17 -9.31
C ALA A 244 -6.43 -8.71 -9.83
N GLY A 245 -6.34 -10.02 -10.07
CA GLY A 245 -5.14 -10.64 -10.66
C GLY A 245 -4.92 -10.20 -12.11
N ASP A 246 -5.98 -10.15 -12.91
CA ASP A 246 -5.95 -9.70 -14.30
C ASP A 246 -5.53 -8.22 -14.39
N ALA A 247 -6.11 -7.34 -13.56
CA ALA A 247 -5.76 -5.92 -13.50
C ALA A 247 -4.27 -5.69 -13.15
N GLU A 248 -3.74 -6.44 -12.18
CA GLU A 248 -2.32 -6.35 -11.79
C GLU A 248 -1.40 -6.83 -12.91
N ARG A 249 -1.77 -7.90 -13.62
CA ARG A 249 -1.05 -8.37 -14.80
C ARG A 249 -1.06 -7.34 -15.93
N GLU A 250 -2.23 -6.79 -16.25
CA GLU A 250 -2.39 -5.75 -17.27
C GLU A 250 -1.54 -4.53 -16.95
N TYR A 251 -1.57 -4.06 -15.70
CA TYR A 251 -0.72 -2.95 -15.26
C TYR A 251 0.77 -3.27 -15.44
N ALA A 252 1.24 -4.43 -14.95
CA ALA A 252 2.65 -4.81 -15.02
C ALA A 252 3.18 -4.87 -16.47
N VAL A 253 2.38 -5.41 -17.39
CA VAL A 253 2.72 -5.46 -18.82
C VAL A 253 2.66 -4.07 -19.46
N ALA A 254 1.64 -3.27 -19.16
CA ALA A 254 1.52 -1.91 -19.69
C ALA A 254 2.64 -0.99 -19.19
N ALA A 255 3.04 -1.14 -17.92
CA ALA A 255 4.12 -0.38 -17.29
C ALA A 255 5.46 -0.52 -18.04
N ILE A 256 5.70 -1.62 -18.74
CA ILE A 256 6.91 -1.82 -19.56
C ILE A 256 6.93 -0.88 -20.77
N GLN A 257 5.77 -0.55 -21.34
CA GLN A 257 5.63 0.29 -22.54
C GLN A 257 5.42 1.78 -22.21
N MET A 258 5.11 2.10 -20.95
CA MET A 258 5.03 3.48 -20.50
C MET A 258 6.38 4.17 -20.65
N ALA A 259 6.37 5.46 -21.00
CA ALA A 259 7.59 6.24 -21.07
C ALA A 259 8.36 6.13 -19.74
N PRO A 260 9.68 5.87 -19.77
CA PRO A 260 10.47 5.85 -18.55
C PRO A 260 10.30 7.18 -17.85
N SER A 261 10.02 7.12 -16.56
CA SER A 261 10.04 8.30 -15.69
C SER A 261 11.44 8.95 -15.66
N ASP A 262 12.50 8.20 -16.02
CA ASP A 262 13.87 8.68 -16.16
C ASP A 262 14.05 9.42 -17.50
N LYS A 263 13.69 10.70 -17.56
CA LYS A 263 14.21 11.60 -18.58
C LYS A 263 14.86 12.80 -17.91
N SER A 264 16.17 12.70 -17.71
CA SER A 264 17.12 13.81 -17.75
C SER A 264 18.51 13.29 -18.04
#